data_AF-A0A075N052-F1
#
_entry.id   AF-A0A075N052-F1
#
_cell.length_a   1.000
_cell.length_b   1.000
_cell.length_c   1.000
_cell.angle_alpha   90.00
_cell.angle_beta   90.00
_cell.angle_gamma   90.00
#
_symmetry.space_group_name_H-M   'P 1'
#
loop_
_entity.id
_entity.type
_entity.pdbx_description
1 polymer ?
#
loop_
_entity_poly.entity_id
_entity_poly.type
_entity_poly.pdbx_seq_one_letter_code
_entity_poly.pdbx_strand_id
1 'polypeptide(L)'
;MSVKRYLAPLLLATLVFFSGSTLSAYGHGVGTDKSLPVAIGGRQVAVEASLSPNDIDTAGKAQPTLMIRTLDAGNNATIAGIDYHVTVAKDDKILLDQEFHSSDGIVFAKLTPDASAKVAQVNGQANPDRVNVSKDAPVEIKSMMMSDGGLYKIAVTLQGSSTGLQVGSDQTFDLYVSVSSTQDFTVQTAEGNQKMSVKTYYADASSLDYDRATNSISFSMPFNWSSTYVSQVPVVHMELEFPKALKELQVNGYHGYANGKELPIDAVLIDDYSSEDLRLVHFVLNNDRLTSIPASGGSSGNGTIDFVLKTSEKPKFPLDLLSTTQKYLWEMSWGPEVIESGVPTTFVMNLQNNQATGGMSTLLENAAFDFVITKDGQEVYRQHLTSGMGTFTTQYAFPAAGSYSVTAQKINGENESAKIDVVVLQGDNTNNPAPSQSQQQQQKPSGCLIATAAFGSELTPQVQFLRGFRDDYVLKSMSGSAFMDVFNTVYYSFSPQVADYEREQPWLQATVKAAVYPLFGILMASEQAFSSAGGGEGGTILAGAVASTLIGAVYVSPLAAGAAIAARKKVNLRIVAIAALAAAGALTATLAALAAGSALALSITTPAFVVALAAAAALAVVRLVQKKISRDDA
;
A
#
# COMPACT_ATOMS: atom_id res chain seq x y z
N MET A 1 -42.15 -25.13 12.60
CA MET A 1 -41.88 -25.16 11.15
C MET A 1 -40.47 -24.68 10.90
N SER A 2 -39.72 -25.41 10.07
CA SER A 2 -38.24 -25.42 10.00
C SER A 2 -37.58 -24.09 9.62
N VAL A 3 -36.54 -23.73 10.38
CA VAL A 3 -35.62 -22.56 10.29
C VAL A 3 -34.90 -22.44 8.92
N LYS A 4 -35.01 -23.44 8.04
CA LYS A 4 -34.32 -23.47 6.75
C LYS A 4 -34.83 -22.50 5.67
N ARG A 5 -36.00 -21.85 5.84
CA ARG A 5 -36.54 -20.93 4.81
C ARG A 5 -36.13 -19.45 4.94
N TYR A 6 -35.47 -19.06 6.04
CA TYR A 6 -35.09 -17.66 6.28
C TYR A 6 -33.61 -17.34 6.01
N LEU A 7 -32.78 -18.34 5.69
CA LEU A 7 -31.38 -18.15 5.32
C LEU A 7 -31.20 -17.66 3.87
N ALA A 8 -32.09 -18.07 2.97
CA ALA A 8 -31.98 -17.74 1.54
C ALA A 8 -32.25 -16.25 1.19
N PRO A 9 -33.21 -15.53 1.81
CA PRO A 9 -33.40 -14.09 1.54
C PRO A 9 -32.38 -13.20 2.28
N LEU A 10 -31.76 -13.69 3.35
CA LEU A 10 -30.72 -12.97 4.11
C LEU A 10 -29.39 -12.97 3.34
N LEU A 11 -29.05 -14.08 2.69
CA LEU A 11 -27.90 -14.21 1.78
C LEU A 11 -28.09 -13.43 0.46
N LEU A 12 -29.33 -13.28 -0.01
CA LEU A 12 -29.62 -12.56 -1.26
C LEU A 12 -29.58 -11.03 -1.09
N ALA A 13 -29.84 -10.51 0.12
CA ALA A 13 -29.74 -9.08 0.41
C ALA A 13 -28.28 -8.60 0.57
N THR A 14 -27.35 -9.50 0.91
CA THR A 14 -25.90 -9.22 0.93
C THR A 14 -25.26 -9.30 -0.46
N LEU A 15 -25.90 -9.94 -1.45
CA LEU A 15 -25.34 -10.20 -2.78
C LEU A 15 -25.67 -9.11 -3.84
N VAL A 16 -26.57 -8.17 -3.54
CA VAL A 16 -27.03 -7.17 -4.53
C VAL A 16 -26.30 -5.82 -4.42
N PHE A 17 -25.43 -5.62 -3.43
CA PHE A 17 -24.57 -4.42 -3.33
C PHE A 17 -23.13 -4.62 -3.88
N PHE A 18 -22.81 -5.79 -4.44
CA PHE A 18 -21.50 -6.10 -5.04
C PHE A 18 -21.46 -6.03 -6.58
N SER A 19 -22.38 -5.30 -7.21
CA SER A 19 -22.28 -5.00 -8.65
C SER A 19 -21.83 -3.55 -8.84
N GLY A 20 -20.54 -3.32 -8.59
CA GLY A 20 -19.87 -2.05 -8.82
C GLY A 20 -18.49 -2.31 -9.39
N SER A 21 -18.40 -2.24 -10.72
CA SER A 21 -17.20 -1.88 -11.51
C SER A 21 -15.88 -2.55 -11.12
N THR A 22 -15.51 -3.59 -11.88
CA THR A 22 -14.12 -3.99 -12.04
C THR A 22 -13.36 -2.82 -12.68
N LEU A 23 -12.67 -2.03 -11.87
CA LEU A 23 -11.57 -1.21 -12.34
C LEU A 23 -10.48 -2.18 -12.79
N SER A 24 -10.36 -2.39 -14.10
CA SER A 24 -9.18 -3.03 -14.67
C SER A 24 -7.96 -2.20 -14.25
N ALA A 25 -7.08 -2.76 -13.43
CA ALA A 25 -5.77 -2.18 -13.17
C ALA A 25 -4.97 -2.23 -14.48
N TYR A 26 -4.74 -1.07 -15.09
CA TYR A 26 -3.83 -0.93 -16.22
C TYR A 26 -2.40 -0.86 -15.67
N GLY A 27 -1.53 -1.73 -16.16
CA GLY A 27 -0.14 -1.80 -15.72
C GLY A 27 0.66 -0.69 -16.36
N HIS A 28 0.98 0.34 -15.57
CA HIS A 28 2.05 1.29 -15.85
C HIS A 28 3.25 0.86 -14.99
N GLY A 29 4.40 0.57 -15.57
CA GLY A 29 5.47 -0.10 -14.83
C GLY A 29 6.89 0.13 -15.34
N VAL A 30 7.83 -0.44 -14.57
CA VAL A 30 9.26 -0.41 -14.86
C VAL A 30 9.57 -1.35 -16.03
N GLY A 31 10.00 -0.81 -17.17
CA GLY A 31 10.29 -1.60 -18.35
C GLY A 31 9.07 -2.07 -19.15
N THR A 32 7.83 -1.74 -18.77
CA THR A 32 6.61 -2.08 -19.53
C THR A 32 5.49 -1.08 -19.28
N ASP A 33 4.73 -0.75 -20.31
CA ASP A 33 3.55 0.10 -20.22
C ASP A 33 2.40 -0.40 -21.12
N LYS A 34 1.16 -0.12 -20.74
CA LYS A 34 -0.05 -0.50 -21.46
C LYS A 34 -1.08 0.64 -21.50
N SER A 35 -1.59 0.90 -22.70
CA SER A 35 -2.57 1.96 -22.94
C SER A 35 -3.93 1.63 -22.33
N LEU A 36 -4.73 2.68 -22.09
CA LEU A 36 -6.16 2.53 -21.90
C LEU A 36 -6.81 1.96 -23.19
N PRO A 37 -7.89 1.15 -23.10
CA PRO A 37 -8.52 0.57 -24.26
C PRO A 37 -9.39 1.60 -24.98
N VAL A 38 -9.35 1.57 -26.31
CA VAL A 38 -10.16 2.40 -27.19
C VAL A 38 -11.06 1.49 -28.04
N ALA A 39 -12.31 1.89 -28.21
CA ALA A 39 -13.25 1.16 -29.06
C ALA A 39 -12.88 1.35 -30.54
N ILE A 40 -12.42 0.29 -31.22
CA ILE A 40 -12.07 0.28 -32.65
C ILE A 40 -12.74 -0.91 -33.31
N GLY A 41 -13.54 -0.69 -34.35
CA GLY A 41 -14.19 -1.76 -35.10
C GLY A 41 -15.04 -2.72 -34.25
N GLY A 42 -15.62 -2.24 -33.14
CA GLY A 42 -16.40 -3.05 -32.20
C GLY A 42 -15.59 -3.86 -31.17
N ARG A 43 -14.27 -3.70 -31.12
CA ARG A 43 -13.36 -4.30 -30.12
C ARG A 43 -12.80 -3.25 -29.17
N GLN A 44 -12.46 -3.66 -27.95
CA GLN A 44 -11.76 -2.81 -26.98
C GLN A 44 -10.25 -2.99 -27.17
N VAL A 45 -9.63 -2.15 -27.98
CA VAL A 45 -8.22 -2.31 -28.39
C VAL A 45 -7.29 -1.57 -27.43
N ALA A 46 -6.25 -2.24 -26.95
CA ALA A 46 -5.15 -1.65 -26.19
C ALA A 46 -3.80 -2.02 -26.82
N VAL A 47 -2.78 -1.19 -26.58
CA VAL A 47 -1.39 -1.43 -26.98
C VAL A 47 -0.52 -1.54 -25.74
N GLU A 48 0.40 -2.50 -25.75
CA GLU A 48 1.41 -2.71 -24.71
C GLU A 48 2.80 -2.61 -25.33
N ALA A 49 3.74 -2.00 -24.63
CA ALA A 49 5.15 -1.93 -25.02
C ALA A 49 6.05 -2.32 -23.86
N SER A 50 7.13 -3.05 -24.13
CA SER A 50 8.13 -3.42 -23.12
C SER A 50 9.56 -3.39 -23.64
N LEU A 51 10.48 -3.05 -22.75
CA LEU A 51 11.93 -3.12 -22.93
C LEU A 51 12.50 -4.12 -21.91
N SER A 52 13.25 -5.12 -22.40
CA SER A 52 13.80 -6.17 -21.54
C SER A 52 15.22 -6.58 -21.95
N PRO A 53 16.20 -6.68 -21.02
CA PRO A 53 16.07 -6.27 -19.63
C PRO A 53 15.87 -4.74 -19.53
N ASN A 54 15.28 -4.29 -18.43
CA ASN A 54 14.96 -2.88 -18.18
C ASN A 54 16.05 -2.16 -17.36
N ASP A 55 17.27 -2.72 -17.36
CA ASP A 55 18.43 -2.20 -16.64
C ASP A 55 19.65 -2.11 -17.57
N ILE A 56 20.14 -0.89 -17.82
CA ILE A 56 21.27 -0.68 -18.73
C ILE A 56 22.56 -1.32 -18.21
N ASP A 57 22.72 -1.44 -16.90
CA ASP A 57 23.95 -1.99 -16.29
C ASP A 57 24.04 -3.51 -16.48
N THR A 58 22.92 -4.14 -16.84
CA THR A 58 22.87 -5.56 -17.24
C THR A 58 22.99 -5.78 -18.75
N ALA A 59 23.02 -4.70 -19.56
CA ALA A 59 22.96 -4.76 -21.03
C ALA A 59 24.19 -5.39 -21.73
N GLY A 60 25.17 -5.90 -20.97
CA GLY A 60 26.24 -6.76 -21.47
C GLY A 60 26.06 -8.26 -21.23
N LYS A 61 25.02 -8.68 -20.49
CA LYS A 61 24.78 -10.08 -20.09
C LYS A 61 23.66 -10.75 -20.90
N ALA A 62 22.74 -9.98 -21.46
CA ALA A 62 21.64 -10.45 -22.30
C ALA A 62 21.33 -9.43 -23.40
N GLN A 63 20.93 -9.89 -24.59
CA GLN A 63 20.56 -9.02 -25.70
C GLN A 63 19.25 -8.28 -25.38
N PRO A 64 19.22 -6.93 -25.36
CA PRO A 64 18.00 -6.21 -25.07
C PRO A 64 16.96 -6.37 -26.18
N THR A 65 15.69 -6.29 -25.82
CA THR A 65 14.56 -6.48 -26.74
C THR A 65 13.51 -5.40 -26.52
N LEU A 66 12.87 -4.97 -27.62
CA LEU A 66 11.64 -4.18 -27.63
C LEU A 66 10.51 -5.09 -28.10
N MET A 67 9.41 -5.14 -27.33
CA MET A 67 8.18 -5.80 -27.75
C MET A 67 7.04 -4.79 -27.73
N ILE A 68 6.26 -4.73 -28.81
CA ILE A 68 5.00 -3.99 -28.88
C ILE A 68 3.91 -4.98 -29.27
N ARG A 69 2.78 -4.97 -28.57
CA ARG A 69 1.67 -5.90 -28.76
C ARG A 69 0.34 -5.15 -28.82
N THR A 70 -0.46 -5.44 -29.85
CA THR A 70 -1.87 -4.99 -29.91
C THR A 70 -2.79 -6.11 -29.44
N LEU A 71 -3.70 -5.81 -28.53
CA LEU A 71 -4.60 -6.81 -27.94
C LEU A 71 -6.03 -6.29 -27.75
N ASP A 72 -6.97 -7.23 -27.63
CA ASP A 72 -8.32 -6.95 -27.16
C ASP A 72 -8.35 -7.01 -25.62
N ALA A 73 -8.63 -5.88 -24.98
CA ALA A 73 -8.64 -5.74 -23.53
C ALA A 73 -9.75 -6.53 -22.83
N GLY A 74 -10.81 -6.93 -23.55
CA GLY A 74 -11.92 -7.71 -22.98
C GLY A 74 -11.57 -9.17 -22.72
N ASN A 75 -10.62 -9.74 -23.48
CA ASN A 75 -10.24 -11.16 -23.38
C ASN A 75 -8.72 -11.41 -23.38
N ASN A 76 -7.91 -10.33 -23.43
CA ASN A 76 -6.45 -10.35 -23.46
C ASN A 76 -5.83 -11.08 -24.68
N ALA A 77 -6.59 -11.29 -25.76
CA ALA A 77 -6.11 -11.94 -26.97
C ALA A 77 -5.37 -10.94 -27.87
N THR A 78 -4.22 -11.36 -28.42
CA THR A 78 -3.47 -10.57 -29.41
C THR A 78 -4.26 -10.42 -30.70
N ILE A 79 -4.27 -9.23 -31.29
CA ILE A 79 -4.94 -8.94 -32.55
C ILE A 79 -3.92 -8.99 -33.68
N ALA A 80 -4.03 -10.01 -34.52
CA ALA A 80 -3.18 -10.25 -35.68
C ALA A 80 -3.37 -9.21 -36.82
N GLY A 81 -2.45 -9.18 -37.79
CA GLY A 81 -2.60 -8.43 -39.04
C GLY A 81 -2.63 -6.90 -38.88
N ILE A 82 -1.67 -6.36 -38.14
CA ILE A 82 -1.60 -4.94 -37.78
C ILE A 82 -0.46 -4.25 -38.53
N ASP A 83 -0.76 -3.09 -39.09
CA ASP A 83 0.25 -2.16 -39.60
C ASP A 83 0.53 -1.10 -38.53
N TYR A 84 1.80 -1.01 -38.14
CA TYR A 84 2.29 -0.10 -37.12
C TYR A 84 3.13 1.00 -37.73
N HIS A 85 3.00 2.22 -37.21
CA HIS A 85 4.05 3.23 -37.26
C HIS A 85 4.53 3.49 -35.82
N VAL A 86 5.81 3.22 -35.57
CA VAL A 86 6.41 3.24 -34.23
C VAL A 86 7.45 4.33 -34.16
N THR A 87 7.28 5.26 -33.22
CA THR A 87 8.28 6.26 -32.87
C THR A 87 8.73 6.05 -31.43
N VAL A 88 10.05 5.97 -31.21
CA VAL A 88 10.66 5.93 -29.86
C VAL A 88 11.45 7.21 -29.67
N ALA A 89 11.22 7.92 -28.57
CA ALA A 89 11.91 9.17 -28.24
C ALA A 89 12.32 9.24 -26.77
N LYS A 90 13.40 9.98 -26.50
CA LYS A 90 13.88 10.34 -25.16
C LYS A 90 14.39 11.77 -25.20
N ASP A 91 14.02 12.60 -24.22
CA ASP A 91 14.43 14.02 -24.13
C ASP A 91 14.24 14.78 -25.46
N ASP A 92 13.06 14.62 -26.07
CA ASP A 92 12.68 15.15 -27.40
C ASP A 92 13.54 14.68 -28.59
N LYS A 93 14.49 13.76 -28.38
CA LYS A 93 15.29 13.13 -29.44
C LYS A 93 14.63 11.85 -29.92
N ILE A 94 14.35 11.77 -31.22
CA ILE A 94 13.85 10.56 -31.87
C ILE A 94 14.99 9.54 -31.98
N LEU A 95 14.76 8.35 -31.44
CA LEU A 95 15.69 7.22 -31.40
C LEU A 95 15.31 6.09 -32.37
N LEU A 96 14.03 6.01 -32.75
CA LEU A 96 13.48 5.13 -33.78
C LEU A 96 12.26 5.81 -34.40
N ASP A 97 12.12 5.70 -35.71
CA ASP A 97 10.92 6.11 -36.46
C ASP A 97 10.76 5.12 -37.62
N GLN A 98 9.82 4.18 -37.51
CA GLN A 98 9.75 3.02 -38.41
C GLN A 98 8.32 2.50 -38.61
N GLU A 99 7.98 2.16 -39.85
CA GLU A 99 6.77 1.39 -40.18
C GLU A 99 7.04 -0.12 -40.14
N PHE A 100 6.11 -0.86 -39.53
CA PHE A 100 6.13 -2.32 -39.47
C PHE A 100 4.80 -2.92 -39.93
N HIS A 101 4.86 -4.05 -40.61
CA HIS A 101 3.71 -4.94 -40.80
C HIS A 101 3.88 -6.17 -39.93
N SER A 102 2.91 -6.43 -39.05
CA SER A 102 2.90 -7.62 -38.20
C SER A 102 1.74 -8.53 -38.51
N SER A 103 2.07 -9.78 -38.86
CA SER A 103 1.06 -10.81 -39.12
C SER A 103 0.42 -11.34 -37.84
N ASP A 104 1.12 -11.33 -36.71
CA ASP A 104 0.67 -11.87 -35.42
C ASP A 104 0.24 -10.78 -34.41
N GLY A 105 0.38 -9.50 -34.76
CA GLY A 105 0.03 -8.38 -33.89
C GLY A 105 1.11 -8.02 -32.88
N ILE A 106 2.36 -8.44 -33.16
CA ILE A 106 3.53 -8.20 -32.32
C ILE A 106 4.67 -7.63 -33.18
N VAL A 107 5.21 -6.49 -32.75
CA VAL A 107 6.54 -6.03 -33.16
C VAL A 107 7.53 -6.56 -32.14
N PHE A 108 8.43 -7.45 -32.56
CA PHE A 108 9.49 -7.98 -31.70
C PHE A 108 10.85 -7.61 -32.31
N ALA A 109 11.64 -6.86 -31.57
CA ALA A 109 12.92 -6.34 -32.04
C ALA A 109 14.05 -6.69 -31.06
N LYS A 110 15.16 -7.18 -31.61
CA LYS A 110 16.44 -7.34 -30.91
C LYS A 110 17.22 -6.04 -31.03
N LEU A 111 17.57 -5.45 -29.90
CA LEU A 111 18.23 -4.16 -29.86
C LEU A 111 19.75 -4.33 -29.80
N THR A 112 20.45 -3.47 -30.53
CA THR A 112 21.90 -3.27 -30.42
C THR A 112 22.13 -1.81 -30.01
N PRO A 113 22.33 -1.54 -28.71
CA PRO A 113 22.59 -0.19 -28.23
C PRO A 113 23.88 0.37 -28.84
N ASP A 114 23.83 1.59 -29.37
CA ASP A 114 24.98 2.34 -29.88
C ASP A 114 24.81 3.83 -29.56
N ALA A 115 25.48 4.29 -28.50
CA ALA A 115 25.47 5.69 -28.05
C ALA A 115 25.98 6.68 -29.13
N SER A 116 26.71 6.19 -30.14
CA SER A 116 27.24 6.99 -31.24
C SER A 116 26.37 6.98 -32.50
N ALA A 117 25.28 6.20 -32.50
CA ALA A 117 24.37 6.11 -33.64
C ALA A 117 23.70 7.47 -33.92
N LYS A 118 23.79 7.93 -35.16
CA LYS A 118 23.12 9.17 -35.62
C LYS A 118 21.67 8.94 -36.05
N VAL A 119 21.36 7.74 -36.52
CA VAL A 119 20.05 7.31 -37.00
C VAL A 119 19.87 5.84 -36.64
N ALA A 120 18.63 5.42 -36.39
CA ALA A 120 18.31 4.01 -36.21
C ALA A 120 18.57 3.22 -37.49
N GLN A 121 19.09 2.01 -37.35
CA GLN A 121 19.17 1.05 -38.44
C GLN A 121 18.29 -0.15 -38.11
N VAL A 122 17.38 -0.50 -39.03
CA VAL A 122 16.51 -1.67 -38.92
C VAL A 122 16.99 -2.70 -39.94
N ASN A 123 17.37 -3.88 -39.47
CA ASN A 123 18.04 -4.93 -40.26
C ASN A 123 19.26 -4.40 -41.06
N GLY A 124 20.02 -3.48 -40.46
CA GLY A 124 21.20 -2.86 -41.05
C GLY A 124 20.94 -1.72 -42.05
N GLN A 125 19.67 -1.36 -42.30
CA GLN A 125 19.31 -0.26 -43.19
C GLN A 125 18.85 0.96 -42.39
N ALA A 126 19.31 2.16 -42.76
CA ALA A 126 18.79 3.39 -42.19
C ALA A 126 17.47 3.76 -42.88
N ASN A 127 16.41 4.01 -42.10
CA ASN A 127 15.08 4.38 -42.56
C ASN A 127 14.55 3.52 -43.73
N PRO A 128 14.50 2.17 -43.60
CA PRO A 128 13.80 1.38 -44.60
C PRO A 128 12.33 1.78 -44.67
N ASP A 129 11.69 1.42 -45.79
CA ASP A 129 10.22 1.47 -45.92
C ASP A 129 9.58 0.50 -44.90
N ARG A 130 8.36 0.02 -45.14
CA ARG A 130 7.70 -0.92 -44.22
C ARG A 130 8.44 -2.25 -44.09
N VAL A 131 8.69 -2.69 -42.87
CA VAL A 131 9.37 -3.96 -42.56
C VAL A 131 8.39 -4.98 -41.99
N ASN A 132 8.41 -6.22 -42.49
CA ASN A 132 7.65 -7.32 -41.89
C ASN A 132 8.29 -7.79 -40.59
N VAL A 133 7.48 -8.01 -39.55
CA VAL A 133 7.94 -8.45 -38.22
C VAL A 133 6.91 -9.40 -37.58
N SER A 134 7.37 -10.30 -36.74
CA SER A 134 6.52 -11.09 -35.84
C SER A 134 7.32 -11.53 -34.61
N LYS A 135 6.66 -12.18 -33.66
CA LYS A 135 7.34 -12.76 -32.49
C LYS A 135 8.41 -13.79 -32.88
N ASP A 136 8.14 -14.61 -33.89
CA ASP A 136 9.03 -15.70 -34.33
C ASP A 136 10.04 -15.23 -35.41
N ALA A 137 9.84 -14.05 -35.99
CA ALA A 137 10.75 -13.42 -36.95
C ALA A 137 11.09 -11.99 -36.49
N PRO A 138 11.93 -11.84 -35.45
CA PRO A 138 12.31 -10.52 -34.94
C PRO A 138 13.16 -9.74 -35.92
N VAL A 139 13.03 -8.42 -35.88
CA VAL A 139 13.94 -7.49 -36.55
C VAL A 139 15.13 -7.15 -35.65
N GLU A 140 16.24 -6.72 -36.24
CA GLU A 140 17.37 -6.16 -35.51
C GLU A 140 17.33 -4.63 -35.60
N ILE A 141 17.39 -3.94 -34.46
CA ILE A 141 17.41 -2.48 -34.39
C ILE A 141 18.70 -2.04 -33.73
N LYS A 142 19.55 -1.36 -34.49
CA LYS A 142 20.73 -0.68 -33.96
C LYS A 142 20.41 0.81 -33.79
N SER A 143 20.41 1.30 -32.56
CA SER A 143 20.03 2.67 -32.25
C SER A 143 20.58 3.12 -30.89
N MET A 144 20.35 4.39 -30.53
CA MET A 144 20.68 4.91 -29.20
C MET A 144 19.76 4.38 -28.09
N MET A 145 18.71 3.64 -28.42
CA MET A 145 17.87 3.01 -27.41
C MET A 145 18.72 2.12 -26.49
N MET A 146 18.40 2.11 -25.19
CA MET A 146 19.12 1.34 -24.17
C MET A 146 20.61 1.73 -24.01
N SER A 147 21.07 2.81 -24.65
CA SER A 147 22.44 3.34 -24.45
C SER A 147 22.52 4.33 -23.27
N ASP A 148 21.37 4.70 -22.72
CA ASP A 148 21.21 5.64 -21.62
C ASP A 148 19.95 5.25 -20.81
N GLY A 149 19.95 5.52 -19.50
CA GLY A 149 18.82 5.23 -18.61
C GLY A 149 17.72 6.28 -18.72
N GLY A 150 16.56 6.01 -18.12
CA GLY A 150 15.45 6.95 -17.99
C GLY A 150 14.19 6.59 -18.76
N LEU A 151 13.32 7.59 -18.96
CA LEU A 151 11.98 7.41 -19.50
C LEU A 151 11.95 7.54 -21.03
N TYR A 152 11.53 6.47 -21.71
CA TYR A 152 11.34 6.44 -23.15
C TYR A 152 9.87 6.61 -23.50
N LYS A 153 9.55 7.57 -24.38
CA LYS A 153 8.23 7.70 -24.99
C LYS A 153 8.17 6.80 -26.23
N ILE A 154 7.20 5.89 -26.27
CA ILE A 154 6.92 5.01 -27.39
C ILE A 154 5.54 5.38 -27.94
N ALA A 155 5.50 6.11 -29.05
CA ALA A 155 4.26 6.41 -29.76
C ALA A 155 4.00 5.29 -30.77
N VAL A 156 2.86 4.61 -30.64
CA VAL A 156 2.44 3.51 -31.50
C VAL A 156 1.18 3.92 -32.25
N THR A 157 1.30 4.08 -33.56
CA THR A 157 0.16 4.38 -34.44
C THR A 157 -0.30 3.10 -35.14
N LEU A 158 -1.54 2.70 -34.88
CA LEU A 158 -2.21 1.63 -35.63
C LEU A 158 -2.76 2.24 -36.91
N GLN A 159 -2.24 1.83 -38.06
CA GLN A 159 -2.59 2.43 -39.35
C GLN A 159 -3.92 1.88 -39.88
N GLY A 160 -4.64 2.69 -40.64
CA GLY A 160 -5.91 2.33 -41.31
C GLY A 160 -5.80 1.14 -42.27
N SER A 161 -4.59 0.80 -42.73
CA SER A 161 -4.33 -0.36 -43.59
C SER A 161 -4.35 -1.70 -42.83
N SER A 162 -4.40 -1.69 -41.50
CA SER A 162 -4.42 -2.90 -40.67
C SER A 162 -5.58 -3.82 -41.04
N THR A 163 -5.30 -5.07 -41.40
CA THR A 163 -6.33 -6.03 -41.83
C THR A 163 -7.08 -6.67 -40.66
N GLY A 164 -6.44 -6.78 -39.49
CA GLY A 164 -7.05 -7.34 -38.28
C GLY A 164 -7.96 -6.39 -37.51
N LEU A 165 -7.98 -5.12 -37.88
CA LEU A 165 -8.81 -4.08 -37.27
C LEU A 165 -9.52 -3.26 -38.35
N GLN A 166 -10.80 -2.96 -38.14
CA GLN A 166 -11.52 -2.00 -38.97
C GLN A 166 -11.25 -0.59 -38.41
N VAL A 167 -10.05 -0.06 -38.65
CA VAL A 167 -9.66 1.27 -38.18
C VAL A 167 -10.12 2.30 -39.23
N GLY A 168 -11.04 3.20 -38.87
CA GLY A 168 -11.57 4.20 -39.80
C GLY A 168 -10.56 5.30 -40.18
N SER A 169 -9.52 5.47 -39.36
CA SER A 169 -8.39 6.38 -39.53
C SER A 169 -7.26 5.94 -38.60
N ASP A 170 -6.02 6.38 -38.84
CA ASP A 170 -4.89 6.07 -37.95
C ASP A 170 -5.19 6.44 -36.49
N GLN A 171 -4.77 5.58 -35.56
CA GLN A 171 -4.97 5.76 -34.13
C GLN A 171 -3.64 5.64 -33.38
N THR A 172 -3.23 6.70 -32.70
CA THR A 172 -1.97 6.75 -31.94
C THR A 172 -2.19 6.49 -30.45
N PHE A 173 -1.27 5.72 -29.87
CA PHE A 173 -1.19 5.39 -28.46
C PHE A 173 0.18 5.80 -27.94
N ASP A 174 0.22 6.70 -26.96
CA ASP A 174 1.46 7.09 -26.28
C ASP A 174 1.69 6.17 -25.08
N LEU A 175 2.87 5.55 -25.03
CA LEU A 175 3.33 4.66 -23.95
C LEU A 175 4.66 5.18 -23.39
N TYR A 176 4.92 4.92 -22.11
CA TYR A 176 6.08 5.41 -21.38
C TYR A 176 6.78 4.27 -20.66
N VAL A 177 7.97 3.90 -21.14
CA VAL A 177 8.75 2.77 -20.60
C VAL A 177 10.02 3.29 -19.94
N SER A 178 10.21 2.99 -18.67
CA SER A 178 11.40 3.39 -17.91
C SER A 178 12.50 2.32 -17.92
N VAL A 179 13.75 2.75 -18.01
CA VAL A 179 14.95 1.88 -17.96
C VAL A 179 15.86 2.40 -16.86
N SER A 180 16.40 1.53 -15.99
CA SER A 180 17.29 1.99 -14.92
C SER A 180 18.70 2.34 -15.41
N SER A 181 19.30 3.32 -14.74
CA SER A 181 20.73 3.60 -14.69
C SER A 181 21.21 3.71 -13.25
N THR A 182 22.46 3.33 -12.98
CA THR A 182 23.11 3.51 -11.68
C THR A 182 24.17 4.61 -11.74
N GLN A 183 24.13 5.55 -10.81
CA GLN A 183 25.14 6.60 -10.65
C GLN A 183 25.97 6.35 -9.41
N ASP A 184 27.29 6.31 -9.58
CA ASP A 184 28.25 6.03 -8.52
C ASP A 184 28.85 7.31 -7.95
N PHE A 185 28.90 7.40 -6.63
CA PHE A 185 29.45 8.52 -5.88
C PHE A 185 30.48 8.03 -4.86
N THR A 186 31.56 8.80 -4.69
CA THR A 186 32.54 8.57 -3.62
C THR A 186 32.30 9.57 -2.51
N VAL A 187 32.02 9.09 -1.31
CA VAL A 187 31.76 9.92 -0.13
C VAL A 187 32.80 9.66 0.96
N GLN A 188 33.12 10.70 1.73
CA GLN A 188 34.03 10.59 2.86
C GLN A 188 33.26 10.21 4.13
N THR A 189 33.63 9.07 4.72
CA THR A 189 33.02 8.55 5.95
C THR A 189 34.07 8.45 7.07
N ALA A 190 33.68 8.02 8.27
CA ALA A 190 34.62 7.70 9.34
C ALA A 190 35.54 6.51 8.97
N GLU A 191 35.02 5.57 8.17
CA GLU A 191 35.72 4.41 7.64
C GLU A 191 36.53 4.70 6.36
N GLY A 192 36.68 5.97 5.97
CA GLY A 192 37.41 6.40 4.78
C GLY A 192 36.50 6.70 3.59
N ASN A 193 37.06 6.66 2.37
CA ASN A 193 36.29 6.85 1.15
C ASN A 193 35.44 5.61 0.88
N GLN A 194 34.14 5.81 0.78
CA GLN A 194 33.17 4.75 0.53
C GLN A 194 32.39 5.06 -0.74
N LYS A 195 32.05 3.99 -1.47
CA LYS A 195 31.20 4.09 -2.66
C LYS A 195 29.73 4.02 -2.21
N MET A 196 28.94 4.99 -2.65
CA MET A 196 27.47 4.93 -2.58
C MET A 196 26.94 5.07 -4.00
N SER A 197 25.80 4.45 -4.27
CA SER A 197 25.21 4.46 -5.61
C SER A 197 23.74 4.85 -5.54
N VAL A 198 23.25 5.54 -6.56
CA VAL A 198 21.82 5.80 -6.74
C VAL A 198 21.38 5.17 -8.04
N LYS A 199 20.44 4.23 -7.96
CA LYS A 199 19.74 3.69 -9.11
C LYS A 199 18.47 4.49 -9.35
N THR A 200 18.25 4.89 -10.59
CA THR A 200 17.11 5.68 -11.02
C THR A 200 16.52 5.07 -12.27
N TYR A 201 15.21 5.13 -12.41
CA TYR A 201 14.49 4.76 -13.64
C TYR A 201 14.09 5.99 -14.46
N TYR A 202 14.57 7.17 -14.06
CA TYR A 202 14.25 8.48 -14.62
C TYR A 202 15.53 9.23 -14.99
N ALA A 203 15.62 10.52 -14.70
CA ALA A 203 16.84 11.29 -14.91
C ALA A 203 17.95 10.82 -13.96
N ASP A 204 19.19 11.00 -14.39
CA ASP A 204 20.36 10.68 -13.57
C ASP A 204 20.34 11.46 -12.25
N ALA A 205 20.64 10.76 -11.17
CA ALA A 205 20.88 11.37 -9.88
C ALA A 205 22.21 12.14 -9.88
N SER A 206 22.26 13.18 -9.08
CA SER A 206 23.41 14.08 -8.97
C SER A 206 23.57 14.58 -7.54
N SER A 207 24.72 15.21 -7.26
CA SER A 207 24.98 15.91 -6.00
C SER A 207 24.76 15.06 -4.74
N LEU A 208 25.17 13.79 -4.78
CA LEU A 208 25.10 12.95 -3.58
C LEU A 208 26.09 13.48 -2.53
N ASP A 209 25.57 13.74 -1.34
CA ASP A 209 26.34 14.18 -0.17
C ASP A 209 25.96 13.36 1.07
N TYR A 210 26.92 13.21 1.98
CA TYR A 210 26.75 12.52 3.24
C TYR A 210 27.15 13.42 4.41
N ASP A 211 26.16 13.90 5.15
CA ASP A 211 26.36 14.70 6.36
C ASP A 211 26.50 13.78 7.58
N ARG A 212 27.75 13.69 8.07
CA ARG A 212 28.12 12.92 9.27
C ARG A 212 27.60 13.51 10.59
N ALA A 213 27.26 14.79 10.64
CA ALA A 213 26.72 15.39 11.85
C ALA A 213 25.27 14.96 12.09
N THR A 214 24.53 14.72 11.01
CA THR A 214 23.12 14.34 11.04
C THR A 214 22.85 12.91 10.57
N ASN A 215 23.91 12.16 10.23
CA ASN A 215 23.84 10.82 9.62
C ASN A 215 22.80 10.78 8.50
N SER A 216 22.92 11.71 7.55
CA SER A 216 21.96 11.85 6.46
C SER A 216 22.62 11.85 5.10
N ILE A 217 22.01 11.13 4.16
CA ILE A 217 22.42 11.11 2.76
C ILE A 217 21.42 11.95 1.97
N SER A 218 21.90 12.87 1.14
CA SER A 218 21.07 13.65 0.23
C SER A 218 21.53 13.50 -1.21
N PHE A 219 20.60 13.52 -2.16
CA PHE A 219 20.90 13.53 -3.59
C PHE A 219 19.73 14.20 -4.34
N SER A 220 20.00 14.68 -5.56
CA SER A 220 19.02 15.38 -6.37
C SER A 220 18.84 14.74 -7.73
N MET A 221 17.60 14.65 -8.20
CA MET A 221 17.25 14.18 -9.53
C MET A 221 16.49 15.28 -10.29
N PRO A 222 16.88 15.64 -11.53
CA PRO A 222 16.07 16.52 -12.37
C PRO A 222 14.65 15.98 -12.57
N PHE A 223 13.64 16.84 -12.48
CA PHE A 223 12.25 16.44 -12.62
C PHE A 223 11.36 17.55 -13.20
N ASN A 224 10.42 17.14 -14.06
CA ASN A 224 9.45 18.04 -14.66
C ASN A 224 8.16 18.04 -13.83
N TRP A 225 7.96 19.12 -13.09
CA TRP A 225 6.80 19.41 -12.26
C TRP A 225 5.56 19.94 -13.01
N SER A 226 5.58 19.99 -14.35
CA SER A 226 4.37 20.35 -15.10
C SER A 226 3.24 19.34 -14.81
N SER A 227 2.04 19.86 -14.56
CA SER A 227 0.88 19.02 -14.17
C SER A 227 0.58 17.92 -15.20
N THR A 228 0.76 18.20 -16.49
CA THR A 228 0.60 17.22 -17.56
C THR A 228 1.61 16.08 -17.45
N TYR A 229 2.89 16.38 -17.21
CA TYR A 229 3.91 15.34 -17.02
C TYR A 229 3.65 14.56 -15.73
N VAL A 230 3.47 15.25 -14.60
CA VAL A 230 3.24 14.62 -13.30
C VAL A 230 2.04 13.67 -13.36
N SER A 231 0.92 14.05 -14.01
CA SER A 231 -0.26 13.19 -14.15
C SER A 231 -0.03 11.88 -14.91
N GLN A 232 1.03 11.81 -15.71
CA GLN A 232 1.41 10.64 -16.50
C GLN A 232 2.46 9.77 -15.80
N VAL A 233 3.13 10.29 -14.76
CA VAL A 233 4.13 9.54 -14.00
C VAL A 233 3.40 8.57 -13.06
N PRO A 234 3.54 7.24 -13.26
CA PRO A 234 2.88 6.26 -12.41
C PRO A 234 3.55 6.18 -11.04
N VAL A 235 4.88 6.10 -11.03
CA VAL A 235 5.70 6.02 -9.83
C VAL A 235 7.13 6.48 -10.11
N VAL A 236 7.66 7.40 -9.30
CA VAL A 236 9.11 7.64 -9.22
C VAL A 236 9.68 6.63 -8.24
N HIS A 237 10.57 5.76 -8.75
CA HIS A 237 11.29 4.78 -7.96
C HIS A 237 12.79 5.10 -8.03
N MET A 238 13.40 5.30 -6.88
CA MET A 238 14.85 5.49 -6.73
C MET A 238 15.36 4.45 -5.74
N GLU A 239 16.59 3.96 -5.93
CA GLU A 239 17.24 3.05 -4.99
C GLU A 239 18.56 3.69 -4.56
N LEU A 240 18.71 3.96 -3.27
CA LEU A 240 19.96 4.42 -2.69
C LEU A 240 20.69 3.21 -2.11
N GLU A 241 21.89 2.94 -2.60
CA GLU A 241 22.72 1.82 -2.19
C GLU A 241 23.95 2.32 -1.40
N PHE A 242 24.19 1.75 -0.23
CA PHE A 242 25.38 2.04 0.57
C PHE A 242 25.89 0.80 1.32
N PRO A 243 27.19 0.72 1.67
CA PRO A 243 27.74 -0.43 2.34
C PRO A 243 27.10 -0.68 3.71
N LYS A 244 26.69 -1.92 3.98
CA LYS A 244 26.17 -2.33 5.30
C LYS A 244 27.20 -2.19 6.41
N ALA A 245 28.49 -2.16 6.07
CA ALA A 245 29.58 -1.99 7.02
C ALA A 245 29.67 -0.58 7.62
N LEU A 246 28.96 0.42 7.07
CA LEU A 246 28.96 1.79 7.57
C LEU A 246 28.21 1.90 8.90
N LYS A 247 28.97 2.01 10.00
CA LYS A 247 28.40 1.97 11.36
C LYS A 247 27.41 3.10 11.63
N GLU A 248 27.67 4.29 11.11
CA GLU A 248 26.81 5.47 11.27
C GLU A 248 25.44 5.31 10.61
N LEU A 249 25.31 4.37 9.66
CA LEU A 249 24.08 4.05 8.94
C LEU A 249 23.47 2.69 9.36
N GLN A 250 24.12 1.97 10.28
CA GLN A 250 23.55 0.75 10.87
C GLN A 250 22.47 1.13 11.88
N VAL A 251 21.26 1.36 11.39
CA VAL A 251 20.07 1.63 12.20
C VAL A 251 18.89 0.75 11.78
N ASN A 252 17.86 0.74 12.62
CA ASN A 252 16.65 -0.06 12.45
C ASN A 252 15.61 0.57 11.52
N GLY A 253 15.74 1.85 11.19
CA GLY A 253 14.83 2.53 10.25
C GLY A 253 15.39 3.83 9.71
N TYR A 254 14.68 4.38 8.73
CA TYR A 254 15.01 5.67 8.13
C TYR A 254 13.78 6.55 7.96
N HIS A 255 13.99 7.85 7.96
CA HIS A 255 13.02 8.84 7.54
C HIS A 255 13.48 9.44 6.21
N GLY A 256 12.65 9.31 5.18
CA GLY A 256 12.89 9.92 3.88
C GLY A 256 12.15 11.25 3.73
N TYR A 257 12.74 12.14 2.95
CA TYR A 257 12.17 13.43 2.59
C TYR A 257 12.32 13.65 1.09
N ALA A 258 11.37 14.35 0.49
CA ALA A 258 11.45 14.86 -0.87
C ALA A 258 11.09 16.35 -0.87
N ASN A 259 11.99 17.20 -1.37
CA ASN A 259 11.86 18.67 -1.35
C ASN A 259 11.47 19.22 0.04
N GLY A 260 12.08 18.67 1.10
CA GLY A 260 11.83 19.05 2.49
C GLY A 260 10.53 18.50 3.10
N LYS A 261 9.66 17.84 2.33
CA LYS A 261 8.48 17.16 2.85
C LYS A 261 8.84 15.77 3.33
N GLU A 262 8.50 15.45 4.57
CA GLU A 262 8.67 14.09 5.09
C GLU A 262 7.74 13.12 4.37
N LEU A 263 8.30 11.98 3.97
CA LEU A 263 7.58 10.94 3.26
C LEU A 263 6.91 9.97 4.26
N PRO A 264 5.74 9.41 3.88
CA PRO A 264 5.12 8.35 4.65
C PRO A 264 6.00 7.08 4.64
N ILE A 265 5.73 6.18 5.56
CA ILE A 265 6.53 4.96 5.77
C ILE A 265 6.62 4.08 4.52
N ASP A 266 5.51 3.92 3.81
CA ASP A 266 5.35 3.11 2.60
C ASP A 266 5.94 3.77 1.34
N ALA A 267 6.68 4.86 1.50
CA ALA A 267 7.45 5.52 0.46
C ALA A 267 8.96 5.33 0.62
N VAL A 268 9.43 4.78 1.76
CA VAL A 268 10.85 4.61 2.09
C VAL A 268 11.06 3.18 2.59
N LEU A 269 11.49 2.29 1.69
CA LEU A 269 11.54 0.85 1.96
C LEU A 269 12.98 0.37 2.06
N ILE A 270 13.29 -0.47 3.05
CA ILE A 270 14.61 -1.07 3.21
C ILE A 270 14.63 -2.42 2.51
N ASP A 271 15.62 -2.65 1.67
CA ASP A 271 15.92 -3.95 1.07
C ASP A 271 17.35 -4.36 1.43
N ASP A 272 17.44 -5.24 2.42
CA ASP A 272 18.69 -5.90 2.83
C ASP A 272 18.87 -7.28 2.20
N TYR A 273 17.93 -7.72 1.36
CA TYR A 273 17.99 -9.02 0.71
C TYR A 273 18.74 -8.95 -0.61
N SER A 274 18.49 -7.92 -1.42
CA SER A 274 19.03 -7.81 -2.78
C SER A 274 20.56 -7.77 -2.85
N SER A 275 21.23 -7.43 -1.74
CA SER A 275 22.68 -7.48 -1.63
C SER A 275 23.14 -7.93 -0.25
N GLU A 276 24.18 -8.77 -0.21
CA GLU A 276 24.81 -9.18 1.04
C GLU A 276 25.68 -8.06 1.63
N ASP A 277 26.29 -7.22 0.78
CA ASP A 277 27.25 -6.20 1.20
C ASP A 277 26.66 -4.79 1.26
N LEU A 278 25.60 -4.53 0.50
CA LEU A 278 24.96 -3.23 0.36
C LEU A 278 23.55 -3.25 0.97
N ARG A 279 23.19 -2.17 1.66
CA ARG A 279 21.82 -1.88 2.05
C ARG A 279 21.21 -1.00 0.97
N LEU A 280 20.07 -1.43 0.45
CA LEU A 280 19.30 -0.67 -0.51
C LEU A 280 18.14 0.01 0.22
N VAL A 281 17.90 1.28 -0.10
CA VAL A 281 16.75 2.02 0.40
C VAL A 281 15.99 2.61 -0.79
N HIS A 282 14.76 2.16 -0.98
CA HIS A 282 13.91 2.59 -2.07
C HIS A 282 13.10 3.83 -1.68
N PHE A 283 13.11 4.84 -2.54
CA PHE A 283 12.12 5.92 -2.52
C PHE A 283 11.06 5.62 -3.57
N VAL A 284 9.80 5.49 -3.14
CA VAL A 284 8.67 5.14 -4.01
C VAL A 284 7.59 6.21 -3.93
N LEU A 285 7.46 7.02 -4.97
CA LEU A 285 6.53 8.16 -5.04
C LEU A 285 5.53 7.96 -6.17
N ASN A 286 4.31 7.56 -5.83
CA ASN A 286 3.20 7.51 -6.79
C ASN A 286 2.67 8.91 -7.14
N ASN A 287 1.72 8.97 -8.08
CA ASN A 287 1.11 10.21 -8.54
C ASN A 287 0.59 11.11 -7.40
N ASP A 288 -0.24 10.53 -6.51
CA ASP A 288 -0.85 11.26 -5.40
C ASP A 288 0.22 11.86 -4.46
N ARG A 289 1.32 11.14 -4.24
CA ARG A 289 2.45 11.65 -3.45
C ARG A 289 3.18 12.77 -4.18
N LEU A 290 3.47 12.60 -5.47
CA LEU A 290 4.16 13.61 -6.28
C LEU A 290 3.40 14.94 -6.28
N THR A 291 2.08 14.92 -6.45
CA THR A 291 1.26 16.16 -6.42
C THR A 291 1.27 16.88 -5.07
N SER A 292 1.62 16.15 -4.00
CA SER A 292 1.66 16.67 -2.64
C SER A 292 3.04 17.22 -2.23
N ILE A 293 4.09 16.98 -3.04
CA ILE A 293 5.47 17.43 -2.79
C ILE A 293 5.61 18.86 -3.33
N PRO A 294 6.25 19.79 -2.59
CA PRO A 294 6.51 21.12 -3.09
C PRO A 294 7.36 21.08 -4.36
N ALA A 295 6.84 21.62 -5.46
CA ALA A 295 7.60 21.72 -6.71
C ALA A 295 8.80 22.66 -6.53
N SER A 296 9.97 22.23 -6.98
CA SER A 296 11.15 23.10 -7.12
C SER A 296 11.18 23.71 -8.53
N GLY A 297 11.83 24.87 -8.70
CA GLY A 297 12.02 25.49 -10.02
C GLY A 297 10.96 26.52 -10.46
N GLY A 298 9.94 26.81 -9.66
CA GLY A 298 8.98 27.88 -9.93
C GLY A 298 8.04 27.60 -11.11
N SER A 299 7.64 28.64 -11.86
CA SER A 299 6.58 28.58 -12.89
C SER A 299 7.00 27.92 -14.22
N SER A 300 8.27 27.52 -14.38
CA SER A 300 8.75 26.85 -15.60
C SER A 300 8.40 25.35 -15.65
N GLY A 301 8.05 24.76 -14.51
CA GLY A 301 7.84 23.31 -14.36
C GLY A 301 9.16 22.51 -14.32
N ASN A 302 10.31 23.05 -14.70
CA ASN A 302 11.58 22.32 -14.64
C ASN A 302 12.28 22.58 -13.30
N GLY A 303 12.52 21.51 -12.54
CA GLY A 303 13.22 21.56 -11.26
C GLY A 303 13.92 20.24 -10.93
N THR A 304 14.01 19.95 -9.65
CA THR A 304 14.56 18.71 -9.07
C THR A 304 13.60 18.08 -8.05
N ILE A 305 13.75 16.78 -7.84
CA ILE A 305 13.38 16.17 -6.57
C ILE A 305 14.68 16.03 -5.76
N ASP A 306 14.75 16.72 -4.64
CA ASP A 306 15.82 16.66 -3.66
C ASP A 306 15.43 15.65 -2.59
N PHE A 307 16.08 14.50 -2.61
CA PHE A 307 15.86 13.40 -1.67
C PHE A 307 16.80 13.53 -0.48
N VAL A 308 16.29 13.26 0.71
CA VAL A 308 17.10 13.15 1.93
C VAL A 308 16.70 11.90 2.69
N LEU A 309 17.66 11.04 3.00
CA LEU A 309 17.52 9.92 3.91
C LEU A 309 18.17 10.26 5.24
N LYS A 310 17.42 10.17 6.35
CA LYS A 310 17.93 10.34 7.71
C LYS A 310 17.80 9.06 8.50
N THR A 311 18.82 8.72 9.28
CA THR A 311 18.78 7.56 10.18
C THR A 311 17.75 7.75 11.30
N SER A 312 17.14 6.65 11.75
CA SER A 312 16.29 6.60 12.93
C SER A 312 16.45 5.26 13.64
N GLU A 313 16.68 5.29 14.96
CA GLU A 313 16.65 4.08 15.80
C GLU A 313 15.22 3.54 15.98
N LYS A 314 14.23 4.42 15.85
CA LYS A 314 12.81 4.09 15.92
C LYS A 314 12.30 3.88 14.49
N PRO A 315 12.21 2.64 14.02
CA PRO A 315 11.59 2.38 12.74
C PRO A 315 10.14 2.88 12.76
N LYS A 316 9.69 3.40 11.62
CA LYS A 316 8.25 3.46 11.37
C LYS A 316 7.81 2.03 11.04
N PHE A 317 6.62 1.64 11.51
CA PHE A 317 6.03 0.31 11.23
C PHE A 317 4.71 0.40 10.45
N PRO A 318 4.34 -0.66 9.71
CA PRO A 318 5.13 -1.89 9.47
C PRO A 318 6.27 -1.69 8.46
N LEU A 319 7.33 -2.51 8.55
CA LEU A 319 8.34 -2.62 7.51
C LEU A 319 7.89 -3.61 6.46
N ASP A 320 7.99 -3.21 5.20
CA ASP A 320 7.61 -4.02 4.05
C ASP A 320 8.85 -4.69 3.44
N LEU A 321 8.92 -6.02 3.54
CA LEU A 321 10.06 -6.81 3.05
C LEU A 321 9.60 -7.76 1.95
N LEU A 322 10.05 -7.54 0.72
CA LEU A 322 9.73 -8.43 -0.40
C LEU A 322 10.53 -9.73 -0.31
N SER A 323 9.91 -10.83 -0.74
CA SER A 323 10.59 -12.11 -0.86
C SER A 323 11.55 -12.13 -2.05
N THR A 324 12.38 -13.17 -2.13
CA THR A 324 13.41 -13.35 -3.16
C THR A 324 12.92 -13.17 -4.60
N THR A 325 11.74 -13.69 -4.94
CA THR A 325 11.12 -13.49 -6.26
C THR A 325 10.03 -12.43 -6.25
N GLN A 326 9.93 -11.66 -5.15
CA GLN A 326 8.90 -10.66 -4.88
C GLN A 326 7.48 -11.24 -4.91
N LYS A 327 7.34 -12.56 -4.81
CA LYS A 327 6.07 -13.27 -4.79
C LYS A 327 5.28 -13.00 -3.51
N TYR A 328 5.99 -12.86 -2.40
CA TYR A 328 5.39 -12.57 -1.10
C TYR A 328 5.87 -11.21 -0.57
N LEU A 329 4.98 -10.52 0.13
CA LEU A 329 5.32 -9.37 0.97
C LEU A 329 5.28 -9.84 2.42
N TRP A 330 6.42 -9.76 3.11
CA TRP A 330 6.57 -10.04 4.53
C TRP A 330 6.59 -8.71 5.29
N GLU A 331 5.45 -8.31 5.81
CA GLU A 331 5.36 -7.14 6.67
C GLU A 331 5.83 -7.50 8.07
N MET A 332 6.65 -6.66 8.68
CA MET A 332 7.14 -6.90 10.03
C MET A 332 7.07 -5.63 10.89
N SER A 333 6.68 -5.83 12.15
CA SER A 333 6.76 -4.83 13.20
C SER A 333 7.34 -5.47 14.45
N TRP A 334 7.93 -4.69 15.34
CA TRP A 334 8.35 -5.22 16.63
C TRP A 334 8.16 -4.24 17.78
N GLY A 335 8.20 -4.78 18.99
CA GLY A 335 8.17 -4.00 20.23
C GLY A 335 9.10 -4.62 21.28
N PRO A 336 9.89 -3.83 22.02
CA PRO A 336 10.01 -2.36 21.96
C PRO A 336 10.61 -1.83 20.64
N GLU A 337 10.31 -0.58 20.27
CA GLU A 337 10.77 0.04 19.00
C GLU A 337 12.31 0.03 18.87
N VAL A 338 12.99 0.27 20.00
CA VAL A 338 14.45 0.12 20.14
C VAL A 338 14.74 -1.25 20.70
N ILE A 339 15.56 -2.03 19.98
CA ILE A 339 15.93 -3.38 20.39
C ILE A 339 17.19 -3.31 21.26
N GLU A 340 17.09 -3.82 22.48
CA GLU A 340 18.21 -3.88 23.43
C GLU A 340 18.54 -5.33 23.79
N SER A 341 19.83 -5.61 24.00
CA SER A 341 20.28 -6.93 24.43
C SER A 341 19.70 -7.29 25.79
N GLY A 342 19.17 -8.51 25.93
CA GLY A 342 18.54 -9.01 27.15
C GLY A 342 17.06 -8.63 27.31
N VAL A 343 16.55 -7.70 26.51
CA VAL A 343 15.14 -7.29 26.53
C VAL A 343 14.34 -8.14 25.51
N PRO A 344 13.27 -8.84 25.92
CA PRO A 344 12.44 -9.58 25.00
C PRO A 344 11.80 -8.66 23.96
N THR A 345 12.05 -8.94 22.67
CA THR A 345 11.49 -8.24 21.53
C THR A 345 10.41 -9.10 20.88
N THR A 346 9.19 -8.59 20.83
CA THR A 346 8.05 -9.24 20.18
C THR A 346 7.97 -8.82 18.73
N PHE A 347 8.10 -9.78 17.82
CA PHE A 347 7.92 -9.61 16.37
C PHE A 347 6.48 -9.94 15.99
N VAL A 348 5.85 -9.07 15.22
CA VAL A 348 4.51 -9.23 14.66
C VAL A 348 4.67 -9.14 13.16
N MET A 349 4.20 -10.16 12.47
CA MET A 349 4.49 -10.32 11.04
C MET A 349 3.23 -10.67 10.27
N ASN A 350 3.09 -10.13 9.07
CA ASN A 350 2.12 -10.61 8.11
C ASN A 350 2.84 -11.13 6.87
N LEU A 351 2.25 -12.15 6.26
CA LEU A 351 2.66 -12.63 4.97
C LEU A 351 1.50 -12.42 3.99
N GLN A 352 1.79 -11.73 2.89
CA GLN A 352 0.82 -11.42 1.86
C GLN A 352 1.26 -11.97 0.51
N ASN A 353 0.30 -12.31 -0.33
CA ASN A 353 0.54 -12.58 -1.74
C ASN A 353 0.69 -11.25 -2.49
N ASN A 354 1.89 -10.97 -3.00
CA ASN A 354 2.21 -9.75 -3.72
C ASN A 354 1.88 -9.83 -5.22
N GLN A 355 1.42 -10.98 -5.70
CA GLN A 355 1.01 -11.22 -7.10
C GLN A 355 -0.51 -11.29 -7.27
N ALA A 356 -1.29 -10.86 -6.27
CA ALA A 356 -2.75 -10.90 -6.33
C ALA A 356 -3.31 -9.99 -7.45
N THR A 357 -4.38 -10.47 -8.10
CA THR A 357 -4.98 -9.82 -9.27
C THR A 357 -5.56 -8.46 -8.88
N GLY A 358 -5.11 -7.39 -9.56
CA GLY A 358 -5.56 -6.02 -9.27
C GLY A 358 -4.57 -5.16 -8.47
N GLY A 359 -3.35 -5.65 -8.21
CA GLY A 359 -2.25 -4.85 -7.65
C GLY A 359 -2.36 -4.54 -6.16
N MET A 360 -3.25 -5.23 -5.44
CA MET A 360 -3.43 -5.08 -4.00
C MET A 360 -3.02 -6.39 -3.31
N SER A 361 -1.99 -6.32 -2.48
CA SER A 361 -1.51 -7.47 -1.71
C SER A 361 -2.57 -7.97 -0.74
N THR A 362 -2.75 -9.28 -0.66
CA THR A 362 -3.75 -9.91 0.21
C THR A 362 -3.06 -10.86 1.19
N LEU A 363 -3.49 -10.86 2.46
CA LEU A 363 -3.00 -11.81 3.45
C LEU A 363 -3.07 -13.25 2.92
N LEU A 364 -1.97 -13.98 3.11
CA LEU A 364 -1.82 -15.34 2.61
C LEU A 364 -2.45 -16.32 3.60
N GLU A 365 -3.53 -16.98 3.19
CA GLU A 365 -4.16 -18.01 4.01
C GLU A 365 -3.26 -19.25 4.13
N ASN A 366 -3.34 -19.93 5.28
CA ASN A 366 -2.55 -21.14 5.59
C ASN A 366 -1.04 -20.96 5.35
N ALA A 367 -0.53 -19.78 5.69
CA ALA A 367 0.86 -19.43 5.52
C ALA A 367 1.77 -20.14 6.53
N ALA A 368 3.00 -20.43 6.12
CA ALA A 368 4.06 -20.98 6.96
C ALA A 368 5.43 -20.46 6.54
N PHE A 369 6.36 -20.34 7.48
CA PHE A 369 7.78 -20.08 7.20
C PHE A 369 8.66 -20.43 8.41
N ASP A 370 9.96 -20.54 8.19
CA ASP A 370 10.96 -20.64 9.26
C ASP A 370 11.43 -19.23 9.63
N PHE A 371 11.13 -18.77 10.85
CA PHE A 371 11.68 -17.55 11.42
C PHE A 371 13.09 -17.84 11.94
N VAL A 372 14.10 -17.22 11.32
CA VAL A 372 15.52 -17.48 11.57
C VAL A 372 16.22 -16.20 11.98
N ILE A 373 17.02 -16.26 13.04
CA ILE A 373 17.92 -15.16 13.42
C ILE A 373 19.36 -15.65 13.28
N THR A 374 20.18 -14.86 12.59
CA THR A 374 21.61 -15.11 12.45
C THR A 374 22.43 -13.94 13.00
N LYS A 375 23.64 -14.24 13.47
CA LYS A 375 24.67 -13.27 13.85
C LYS A 375 25.98 -13.69 13.19
N ASP A 376 26.64 -12.77 12.50
CA ASP A 376 27.91 -13.04 11.79
C ASP A 376 27.82 -14.28 10.86
N GLY A 377 26.67 -14.44 10.19
CA GLY A 377 26.38 -15.58 9.32
C GLY A 377 26.06 -16.90 10.03
N GLN A 378 26.13 -16.96 11.37
CA GLN A 378 25.78 -18.14 12.15
C GLN A 378 24.34 -18.09 12.66
N GLU A 379 23.60 -19.18 12.48
CA GLU A 379 22.25 -19.32 13.04
C GLU A 379 22.30 -19.38 14.57
N VAL A 380 21.56 -18.46 15.21
CA VAL A 380 21.42 -18.39 16.68
C VAL A 380 20.01 -18.75 17.14
N TYR A 381 19.03 -18.74 16.23
CA TYR A 381 17.65 -19.08 16.52
C TYR A 381 16.91 -19.54 15.26
N ARG A 382 16.01 -20.52 15.42
CA ARG A 382 15.07 -20.97 14.39
C ARG A 382 13.76 -21.38 15.03
N GLN A 383 12.65 -20.95 14.43
CA GLN A 383 11.32 -21.39 14.79
C GLN A 383 10.45 -21.54 13.53
N HIS A 384 9.83 -22.71 13.36
CA HIS A 384 8.82 -22.89 12.32
C HIS A 384 7.50 -22.27 12.76
N LEU A 385 6.93 -21.36 11.96
CA LEU A 385 5.70 -20.65 12.24
C LEU A 385 4.64 -20.99 11.19
N THR A 386 3.39 -21.17 11.62
CA THR A 386 2.24 -21.43 10.76
C THR A 386 1.05 -20.55 11.17
N SER A 387 0.25 -20.10 10.22
CA SER A 387 -0.93 -19.27 10.46
C SER A 387 -2.02 -19.50 9.43
N GLY A 388 -3.25 -19.73 9.88
CA GLY A 388 -4.40 -19.86 8.98
C GLY A 388 -4.76 -18.56 8.24
N MET A 389 -4.38 -17.39 8.79
CA MET A 389 -4.77 -16.07 8.25
C MET A 389 -3.59 -15.25 7.73
N GLY A 390 -2.38 -15.80 7.70
CA GLY A 390 -1.19 -15.05 7.24
C GLY A 390 -0.57 -14.09 8.25
N THR A 391 -1.05 -14.05 9.49
CA THR A 391 -0.49 -13.21 10.57
C THR A 391 0.19 -14.06 11.64
N PHE A 392 1.35 -13.62 12.11
CA PHE A 392 2.25 -14.35 13.00
C PHE A 392 2.75 -13.46 14.13
N THR A 393 3.12 -14.07 15.25
CA THR A 393 3.78 -13.38 16.37
C THR A 393 4.78 -14.33 17.03
N THR A 394 5.97 -13.81 17.30
CA THR A 394 7.00 -14.52 18.09
C THR A 394 7.77 -13.53 18.96
N GLN A 395 8.52 -14.03 19.94
CA GLN A 395 9.33 -13.21 20.83
C GLN A 395 10.75 -13.78 20.92
N TYR A 396 11.74 -12.89 20.91
CA TYR A 396 13.14 -13.25 21.05
C TYR A 396 13.89 -12.19 21.87
N ALA A 397 14.74 -12.62 22.80
CA ALA A 397 15.62 -11.74 23.56
C ALA A 397 17.04 -11.89 23.02
N PHE A 398 17.59 -10.82 22.45
CA PHE A 398 18.92 -10.84 21.85
C PHE A 398 20.00 -10.95 22.94
N PRO A 399 20.93 -11.92 22.87
CA PRO A 399 21.85 -12.18 23.99
C PRO A 399 22.95 -11.12 24.13
N ALA A 400 23.25 -10.36 23.06
CA ALA A 400 24.31 -9.35 23.06
C ALA A 400 23.98 -8.24 22.05
N ALA A 401 24.59 -7.07 22.24
CA ALA A 401 24.54 -6.00 21.26
C ALA A 401 25.21 -6.39 19.93
N GLY A 402 24.89 -5.65 18.88
CA GLY A 402 25.45 -5.79 17.53
C GLY A 402 24.37 -6.00 16.46
N SER A 403 24.82 -6.28 15.24
CA SER A 403 23.95 -6.51 14.09
C SER A 403 23.54 -7.98 13.99
N TYR A 404 22.26 -8.21 13.70
CA TYR A 404 21.67 -9.52 13.49
C TYR A 404 20.86 -9.49 12.20
N SER A 405 20.76 -10.61 11.49
CA SER A 405 19.78 -10.75 10.40
C SER A 405 18.56 -11.52 10.89
N VAL A 406 17.37 -10.98 10.63
CA VAL A 406 16.08 -11.63 10.89
C VAL A 406 15.49 -12.02 9.55
N THR A 407 15.21 -13.31 9.35
CA THR A 407 14.82 -13.87 8.05
C THR A 407 13.58 -14.75 8.18
N ALA A 408 12.60 -14.57 7.30
CA ALA A 408 11.61 -15.58 6.99
C ALA A 408 12.19 -16.48 5.88
N GLN A 409 12.47 -17.75 6.15
CA GLN A 409 12.96 -18.73 5.18
C GLN A 409 11.88 -19.74 4.82
N LYS A 410 12.00 -20.36 3.65
CA LYS A 410 11.13 -21.45 3.20
C LYS A 410 9.65 -21.07 3.24
N ILE A 411 9.32 -19.88 2.75
CA ILE A 411 7.96 -19.36 2.78
C ILE A 411 7.04 -20.33 2.02
N ASN A 412 6.01 -20.83 2.71
CA ASN A 412 5.10 -21.90 2.27
C ASN A 412 5.81 -23.17 1.73
N GLY A 413 7.01 -23.46 2.23
CA GLY A 413 7.83 -24.59 1.79
C GLY A 413 8.52 -24.37 0.44
N GLU A 414 8.38 -23.20 -0.16
CA GLU A 414 9.06 -22.81 -1.41
C GLU A 414 10.46 -22.27 -1.09
N ASN A 415 11.35 -22.19 -2.09
CA ASN A 415 12.67 -21.56 -1.92
C ASN A 415 12.57 -20.02 -1.94
N GLU A 416 11.68 -19.48 -1.13
CA GLU A 416 11.40 -18.07 -0.95
C GLU A 416 11.80 -17.63 0.45
N SER A 417 12.36 -16.43 0.54
CA SER A 417 12.79 -15.82 1.78
C SER A 417 12.72 -14.30 1.72
N ALA A 418 12.52 -13.67 2.88
CA ALA A 418 12.64 -12.23 3.08
C ALA A 418 13.52 -11.96 4.31
N LYS A 419 14.35 -10.91 4.27
CA LYS A 419 15.41 -10.65 5.27
C LYS A 419 15.47 -9.17 5.61
N ILE A 420 15.78 -8.86 6.86
CA ILE A 420 16.19 -7.53 7.32
C ILE A 420 17.35 -7.65 8.30
N ASP A 421 18.29 -6.71 8.24
CA ASP A 421 19.35 -6.59 9.24
C ASP A 421 18.92 -5.59 10.35
N VAL A 422 18.88 -6.07 11.58
CA VAL A 422 18.50 -5.31 12.78
C VAL A 422 19.72 -5.02 13.65
N VAL A 423 19.70 -3.86 14.28
CA VAL A 423 20.72 -3.38 15.20
C VAL A 423 20.21 -3.46 16.62
N VAL A 424 20.94 -4.21 17.44
CA VAL A 424 20.66 -4.43 18.85
C VAL A 424 21.61 -3.57 19.67
N LEU A 425 21.05 -2.67 20.47
CA LEU A 425 21.82 -1.83 21.39
C LEU A 425 22.19 -2.59 22.66
N GLN A 426 23.22 -2.12 23.35
CA GLN A 426 23.60 -2.68 24.64
C GLN A 426 22.55 -2.31 25.68
N GLY A 427 21.83 -3.31 26.19
CA GLY A 427 20.94 -3.15 27.33
C GLY A 427 21.74 -2.98 28.62
N ASP A 428 21.24 -2.14 29.53
CA ASP A 428 21.82 -1.98 30.87
C ASP A 428 21.64 -3.28 31.68
N ASN A 429 22.73 -4.03 31.84
CA ASN A 429 22.81 -5.27 32.60
C ASN A 429 22.68 -5.05 34.13
N THR A 430 21.65 -4.34 34.60
CA THR A 430 21.37 -4.19 36.03
C THR A 430 20.24 -5.07 36.54
N ASN A 431 19.49 -5.75 35.68
CA ASN A 431 18.54 -6.78 36.11
C ASN A 431 18.51 -7.91 35.09
N ASN A 432 19.17 -9.01 35.43
CA ASN A 432 18.93 -10.31 34.85
C ASN A 432 17.69 -10.92 35.53
N PRO A 433 16.62 -11.28 34.80
CA PRO A 433 15.78 -12.37 35.24
C PRO A 433 15.92 -13.53 34.24
N ALA A 434 16.41 -14.65 34.76
CA ALA A 434 16.09 -15.97 34.24
C ALA A 434 14.57 -16.09 33.98
N PRO A 435 14.13 -16.92 33.01
CA PRO A 435 12.76 -16.92 32.52
C PRO A 435 11.79 -17.25 33.66
N SER A 436 11.11 -16.22 34.15
CA SER A 436 10.13 -16.33 35.22
C SER A 436 8.83 -15.73 34.73
N GLN A 437 7.81 -16.57 34.68
CA GLN A 437 6.44 -16.23 34.39
C GLN A 437 5.91 -15.21 35.41
N SER A 438 5.10 -14.28 34.90
CA SER A 438 4.15 -13.38 35.59
C SER A 438 4.71 -12.26 36.47
N GLN A 439 4.43 -11.00 36.08
CA GLN A 439 3.36 -10.17 36.66
C GLN A 439 3.21 -8.87 35.85
N GLN A 440 2.03 -8.67 35.24
CA GLN A 440 1.63 -7.43 34.58
C GLN A 440 1.06 -6.44 35.60
N GLN A 441 1.65 -5.26 35.69
CA GLN A 441 1.07 -3.96 36.10
C GLN A 441 2.23 -2.94 36.11
N GLN A 442 2.18 -1.70 35.60
CA GLN A 442 1.14 -0.93 34.92
C GLN A 442 1.82 0.35 34.38
N GLN A 443 1.87 0.50 33.07
CA GLN A 443 1.93 1.81 32.42
C GLN A 443 1.00 1.67 31.22
N LYS A 444 -0.10 2.42 31.22
CA LYS A 444 -1.28 2.19 30.37
C LYS A 444 -1.16 3.01 29.08
N PRO A 445 -0.65 2.46 27.96
CA PRO A 445 -1.04 2.95 26.65
C PRO A 445 -2.51 2.57 26.43
N SER A 446 -3.32 3.51 25.96
CA SER A 446 -4.71 3.27 25.57
C SER A 446 -4.74 2.39 24.32
N GLY A 447 -4.71 1.06 24.48
CA GLY A 447 -4.81 0.07 23.39
C GLY A 447 -6.24 -0.43 23.14
N CYS A 448 -6.51 -0.98 21.94
CA CYS A 448 -7.76 -1.65 21.60
C CYS A 448 -7.78 -3.11 22.11
N LEU A 449 -7.73 -3.31 23.44
CA LEU A 449 -7.48 -4.58 24.12
C LEU A 449 -8.29 -5.79 23.61
N ILE A 450 -9.58 -5.61 23.33
CA ILE A 450 -10.45 -6.68 22.81
C ILE A 450 -10.06 -7.04 21.38
N ALA A 451 -9.82 -6.04 20.52
CA ALA A 451 -9.36 -6.29 19.16
C ALA A 451 -7.95 -6.92 19.17
N THR A 452 -7.07 -6.46 20.05
CA THR A 452 -5.75 -7.06 20.28
C THR A 452 -5.86 -8.53 20.68
N ALA A 453 -6.77 -8.88 21.61
CA ALA A 453 -6.99 -10.26 22.02
C ALA A 453 -7.56 -11.13 20.88
N ALA A 454 -8.41 -10.55 20.02
CA ALA A 454 -8.96 -11.22 18.86
C ALA A 454 -7.90 -11.49 17.79
N PHE A 455 -7.20 -10.43 17.37
CA PHE A 455 -6.26 -10.46 16.24
C PHE A 455 -4.85 -10.91 16.65
N GLY A 456 -4.59 -11.05 17.94
CA GLY A 456 -3.37 -11.64 18.49
C GLY A 456 -2.25 -10.64 18.78
N SER A 457 -2.34 -9.39 18.29
CA SER A 457 -1.35 -8.35 18.56
C SER A 457 -1.89 -6.93 18.36
N GLU A 458 -1.35 -5.97 19.13
CA GLU A 458 -1.63 -4.53 18.98
C GLU A 458 -1.08 -3.97 17.68
N LEU A 459 -0.13 -4.65 17.04
CA LEU A 459 0.53 -4.26 15.80
C LEU A 459 -0.10 -4.87 14.55
N THR A 460 -1.16 -5.67 14.70
CA THR A 460 -1.88 -6.21 13.54
C THR A 460 -2.53 -5.09 12.72
N PRO A 461 -2.61 -5.20 11.37
CA PRO A 461 -3.21 -4.17 10.52
C PRO A 461 -4.65 -3.81 10.93
N GLN A 462 -5.40 -4.81 11.38
CA GLN A 462 -6.77 -4.65 11.87
C GLN A 462 -6.82 -3.75 13.11
N VAL A 463 -5.90 -3.94 14.05
CA VAL A 463 -5.82 -3.13 15.27
C VAL A 463 -5.19 -1.76 14.97
N GLN A 464 -4.22 -1.69 14.07
CA GLN A 464 -3.62 -0.44 13.60
C GLN A 464 -4.62 0.42 12.83
N PHE A 465 -5.50 -0.14 12.02
CA PHE A 465 -6.59 0.59 11.37
C PHE A 465 -7.54 1.23 12.40
N LEU A 466 -7.94 0.49 13.45
CA LEU A 466 -8.77 1.05 14.53
C LEU A 466 -8.06 2.18 15.28
N ARG A 467 -6.75 2.04 15.49
CA ARG A 467 -5.91 3.07 16.12
C ARG A 467 -5.76 4.29 15.23
N GLY A 468 -5.44 4.11 13.94
CA GLY A 468 -5.35 5.17 12.95
C GLY A 468 -6.67 5.94 12.84
N PHE A 469 -7.81 5.25 12.76
CA PHE A 469 -9.11 5.91 12.78
C PHE A 469 -9.30 6.79 14.03
N ARG A 470 -8.99 6.26 15.21
CA ARG A 470 -9.07 7.01 16.46
C ARG A 470 -8.11 8.20 16.49
N ASP A 471 -6.83 7.96 16.20
CA ASP A 471 -5.73 8.90 16.39
C ASP A 471 -5.75 10.00 15.33
N ASP A 472 -6.10 9.67 14.08
CA ASP A 472 -6.04 10.59 12.96
C ASP A 472 -7.34 11.32 12.65
N TYR A 473 -8.50 10.76 13.01
CA TYR A 473 -9.80 11.33 12.63
C TYR A 473 -10.66 11.75 13.83
N VAL A 474 -10.50 11.09 14.98
CA VAL A 474 -11.32 11.37 16.18
C VAL A 474 -10.57 12.30 17.15
N LEU A 475 -9.37 11.91 17.61
CA LEU A 475 -8.64 12.61 18.66
C LEU A 475 -8.10 13.99 18.26
N LYS A 476 -7.99 14.29 16.96
CA LYS A 476 -7.55 15.60 16.47
C LYS A 476 -8.61 16.70 16.60
N SER A 477 -9.83 16.36 17.02
CA SER A 477 -10.92 17.31 17.25
C SER A 477 -11.28 17.41 18.73
N MET A 478 -11.79 18.56 19.14
CA MET A 478 -12.34 18.81 20.47
C MET A 478 -13.59 17.96 20.73
N SER A 479 -14.49 17.83 19.75
CA SER A 479 -15.68 16.98 19.89
C SER A 479 -15.33 15.49 19.99
N GLY A 480 -14.39 15.01 19.17
CA GLY A 480 -13.93 13.63 19.17
C GLY A 480 -13.10 13.25 20.39
N SER A 481 -12.17 14.10 20.84
CA SER A 481 -11.42 13.88 22.08
C SER A 481 -12.33 13.82 23.31
N ALA A 482 -13.29 14.75 23.44
CA ALA A 482 -14.27 14.73 24.53
C ALA A 482 -15.16 13.48 24.53
N PHE A 483 -15.53 12.98 23.35
CA PHE A 483 -16.20 11.68 23.22
C PHE A 483 -15.30 10.53 23.68
N MET A 484 -14.03 10.52 23.23
CA MET A 484 -13.08 9.46 23.52
C MET A 484 -12.73 9.38 25.00
N ASP A 485 -12.74 10.47 25.76
CA ASP A 485 -12.53 10.45 27.21
C ASP A 485 -13.61 9.64 27.94
N VAL A 486 -14.87 9.85 27.58
CA VAL A 486 -16.00 9.11 28.15
C VAL A 486 -16.02 7.68 27.63
N PHE A 487 -15.80 7.48 26.33
CA PHE A 487 -15.71 6.15 25.73
C PHE A 487 -14.62 5.32 26.40
N ASN A 488 -13.41 5.86 26.59
CA ASN A 488 -12.28 5.18 27.22
C ASN A 488 -12.60 4.80 28.67
N THR A 489 -13.27 5.68 29.41
CA THR A 489 -13.69 5.40 30.79
C THR A 489 -14.58 4.16 30.84
N VAL A 490 -15.55 4.04 29.93
CA VAL A 490 -16.44 2.88 29.85
C VAL A 490 -15.72 1.67 29.28
N TYR A 491 -15.00 1.81 28.17
CA TYR A 491 -14.31 0.72 27.49
C TYR A 491 -13.31 0.03 28.41
N TYR A 492 -12.42 0.78 29.06
CA TYR A 492 -11.40 0.22 29.94
C TYR A 492 -11.95 -0.25 31.30
N SER A 493 -13.23 -0.01 31.62
CA SER A 493 -13.82 -0.56 32.84
C SER A 493 -14.11 -2.06 32.74
N PHE A 494 -14.21 -2.61 31.52
CA PHE A 494 -14.51 -4.02 31.30
C PHE A 494 -13.59 -4.70 30.27
N SER A 495 -12.99 -3.94 29.35
CA SER A 495 -12.21 -4.51 28.24
C SER A 495 -10.99 -5.33 28.67
N PRO A 496 -10.26 -5.05 29.77
CA PRO A 496 -9.16 -5.90 30.20
C PRO A 496 -9.62 -7.32 30.54
N GLN A 497 -10.70 -7.45 31.33
CA GLN A 497 -11.22 -8.75 31.76
C GLN A 497 -11.76 -9.57 30.58
N VAL A 498 -12.43 -8.89 29.64
CA VAL A 498 -12.91 -9.53 28.41
C VAL A 498 -11.75 -9.97 27.53
N ALA A 499 -10.73 -9.13 27.36
CA ALA A 499 -9.55 -9.45 26.57
C ALA A 499 -8.74 -10.61 27.17
N ASP A 500 -8.57 -10.64 28.49
CA ASP A 500 -7.88 -11.73 29.19
C ASP A 500 -8.62 -13.05 28.99
N TYR A 501 -9.95 -13.07 29.18
CA TYR A 501 -10.77 -14.25 28.94
C TYR A 501 -10.78 -14.68 27.47
N GLU A 502 -10.83 -13.74 26.55
CA GLU A 502 -10.82 -13.99 25.12
C GLU A 502 -9.55 -14.69 24.65
N ARG A 503 -8.37 -14.32 25.18
CA ARG A 503 -7.10 -14.97 24.83
C ARG A 503 -7.07 -16.46 25.11
N GLU A 504 -7.87 -16.93 26.07
CA GLU A 504 -7.96 -18.35 26.44
C GLU A 504 -8.98 -19.12 25.58
N GLN A 505 -9.80 -18.45 24.77
CA GLN A 505 -10.98 -19.02 24.13
C GLN A 505 -11.01 -18.79 22.61
N PRO A 506 -10.53 -19.75 21.78
CA PRO A 506 -10.48 -19.60 20.33
C PRO A 506 -11.84 -19.32 19.66
N TRP A 507 -12.92 -19.90 20.18
CA TRP A 507 -14.28 -19.66 19.67
C TRP A 507 -14.74 -18.22 19.94
N LEU A 508 -14.30 -17.62 21.05
CA LEU A 508 -14.62 -16.24 21.41
C LEU A 508 -13.84 -15.28 20.51
N GLN A 509 -12.55 -15.52 20.26
CA GLN A 509 -11.75 -14.76 19.29
C GLN A 509 -12.37 -14.78 17.89
N ALA A 510 -12.82 -15.95 17.41
CA ALA A 510 -13.49 -16.07 16.12
C ALA A 510 -14.80 -15.26 16.07
N THR A 511 -15.55 -15.28 17.16
CA THR A 511 -16.80 -14.51 17.31
C THR A 511 -16.52 -13.01 17.32
N VAL A 512 -15.50 -12.56 18.05
CA VAL A 512 -15.09 -11.15 18.10
C VAL A 512 -14.58 -10.70 16.74
N LYS A 513 -13.75 -11.48 16.03
CA LYS A 513 -13.35 -11.19 14.64
C LYS A 513 -14.55 -11.00 13.72
N ALA A 514 -15.48 -11.95 13.73
CA ALA A 514 -16.70 -11.88 12.94
C ALA A 514 -17.54 -10.64 13.28
N ALA A 515 -17.60 -10.27 14.56
CA ALA A 515 -18.28 -9.07 15.01
C ALA A 515 -17.54 -7.78 14.60
N VAL A 516 -16.22 -7.78 14.50
CA VAL A 516 -15.42 -6.59 14.14
C VAL A 516 -15.35 -6.37 12.61
N TYR A 517 -15.45 -7.40 11.77
CA TYR A 517 -15.34 -7.21 10.31
C TYR A 517 -16.31 -6.18 9.71
N PRO A 518 -17.63 -6.17 10.04
CA PRO A 518 -18.53 -5.14 9.55
C PRO A 518 -18.15 -3.73 10.04
N LEU A 519 -17.51 -3.62 11.22
CA LEU A 519 -17.06 -2.35 11.77
C LEU A 519 -16.02 -1.69 10.87
N PHE A 520 -15.11 -2.45 10.24
CA PHE A 520 -14.12 -1.87 9.32
C PHE A 520 -14.79 -1.15 8.15
N GLY A 521 -15.78 -1.77 7.51
CA GLY A 521 -16.54 -1.13 6.44
C GLY A 521 -17.31 0.12 6.90
N ILE A 522 -17.84 0.10 8.13
CA ILE A 522 -18.49 1.28 8.75
C ILE A 522 -17.48 2.42 8.94
N LEU A 523 -16.28 2.11 9.42
CA LEU A 523 -15.24 3.11 9.66
C LEU A 523 -14.66 3.66 8.36
N MET A 524 -14.49 2.85 7.31
CA MET A 524 -14.12 3.34 5.96
C MET A 524 -15.17 4.31 5.41
N ALA A 525 -16.47 3.99 5.56
CA ALA A 525 -17.54 4.91 5.16
C ALA A 525 -17.52 6.21 5.99
N SER A 526 -17.13 6.12 7.26
CA SER A 526 -17.01 7.26 8.17
C SER A 526 -15.80 8.13 7.84
N GLU A 527 -14.69 7.54 7.40
CA GLU A 527 -13.51 8.23 6.89
C GLU A 527 -13.81 9.01 5.61
N GLN A 528 -14.53 8.40 4.67
CA GLN A 528 -14.99 9.11 3.46
C GLN A 528 -15.91 10.29 3.83
N ALA A 529 -16.74 10.13 4.86
CA ALA A 529 -17.59 11.19 5.36
C ALA A 529 -16.75 12.32 6.01
N PHE A 530 -15.73 11.98 6.79
CA PHE A 530 -14.78 12.93 7.36
C PHE A 530 -14.12 13.81 6.29
N SER A 531 -13.59 13.18 5.23
CA SER A 531 -12.90 13.88 4.14
C SER A 531 -13.85 14.77 3.34
N SER A 532 -15.08 14.33 3.09
CA SER A 532 -16.10 15.10 2.36
C SER A 532 -16.51 16.42 3.03
N ALA A 533 -16.33 16.53 4.35
CA ALA A 533 -16.61 17.74 5.12
C ALA A 533 -15.38 18.65 5.31
N GLY A 534 -14.24 18.32 4.67
CA GLY A 534 -13.00 19.11 4.77
C GLY A 534 -12.20 18.90 6.06
N GLY A 535 -12.52 17.84 6.83
CA GLY A 535 -11.85 17.51 8.08
C GLY A 535 -12.22 18.42 9.27
N GLY A 536 -11.36 18.45 10.29
CA GLY A 536 -11.59 19.21 11.52
C GLY A 536 -12.86 18.79 12.27
N GLU A 537 -13.47 19.71 13.03
CA GLU A 537 -14.68 19.43 13.82
C GLU A 537 -15.86 18.97 12.96
N GLY A 538 -16.07 19.61 11.80
CA GLY A 538 -17.15 19.26 10.87
C GLY A 538 -16.98 17.83 10.34
N GLY A 539 -15.75 17.47 9.96
CA GLY A 539 -15.37 16.13 9.59
C GLY A 539 -15.61 15.11 10.69
N THR A 540 -15.15 15.37 11.93
CA THR A 540 -15.31 14.40 13.03
C THR A 540 -16.77 14.21 13.43
N ILE A 541 -17.58 15.27 13.46
CA ILE A 541 -19.03 15.16 13.76
C ILE A 541 -19.75 14.35 12.68
N LEU A 542 -19.44 14.59 11.40
CA LEU A 542 -20.05 13.86 10.30
C LEU A 542 -19.61 12.38 10.28
N ALA A 543 -18.33 12.11 10.50
CA ALA A 543 -17.80 10.76 10.64
C ALA A 543 -18.47 10.01 11.80
N GLY A 544 -18.59 10.66 12.97
CA GLY A 544 -19.31 10.12 14.12
C GLY A 544 -20.78 9.85 13.83
N ALA A 545 -21.45 10.71 13.04
CA ALA A 545 -22.83 10.51 12.63
C ALA A 545 -23.02 9.29 11.73
N VAL A 546 -22.14 9.12 10.73
CA VAL A 546 -22.13 7.96 9.82
C VAL A 546 -21.85 6.69 10.60
N ALA A 547 -20.79 6.68 11.43
CA ALA A 547 -20.44 5.54 12.28
C ALA A 547 -21.61 5.13 13.18
N SER A 548 -22.20 6.08 13.91
CA SER A 548 -23.31 5.83 14.85
C SER A 548 -24.55 5.28 14.13
N THR A 549 -24.89 5.83 12.97
CA THR A 549 -26.04 5.39 12.17
C THR A 549 -25.86 3.95 11.71
N LEU A 550 -24.69 3.62 11.15
CA LEU A 550 -24.41 2.29 10.64
C LEU A 550 -24.22 1.27 11.77
N ILE A 551 -23.59 1.65 12.88
CA ILE A 551 -23.49 0.79 14.08
C ILE A 551 -24.89 0.51 14.64
N GLY A 552 -25.75 1.51 14.70
CA GLY A 552 -27.15 1.37 15.10
C GLY A 552 -27.91 0.39 14.20
N ALA A 553 -27.71 0.50 12.89
CA ALA A 553 -28.34 -0.37 11.90
C ALA A 553 -27.81 -1.82 11.97
N VAL A 554 -26.51 -2.02 12.13
CA VAL A 554 -25.86 -3.35 12.04
C VAL A 554 -25.90 -4.09 13.39
N TYR A 555 -25.53 -3.43 14.49
CA TYR A 555 -25.33 -4.09 15.79
C TYR A 555 -26.50 -3.90 16.75
N VAL A 556 -27.12 -2.72 16.78
CA VAL A 556 -28.19 -2.42 17.75
C VAL A 556 -29.55 -2.91 17.25
N SER A 557 -29.81 -2.85 15.94
CA SER A 557 -31.11 -3.21 15.36
C SER A 557 -31.52 -4.68 15.58
N PRO A 558 -30.64 -5.70 15.50
CA PRO A 558 -31.03 -7.09 15.77
C PRO A 558 -31.46 -7.30 17.23
N LEU A 559 -30.75 -6.67 18.17
CA LEU A 559 -31.08 -6.71 19.60
C LEU A 559 -32.40 -5.99 19.88
N ALA A 560 -32.58 -4.80 19.30
CA ALA A 560 -33.82 -4.03 19.42
C ALA A 560 -35.02 -4.77 18.80
N ALA A 561 -34.84 -5.45 17.68
CA ALA A 561 -35.86 -6.30 17.07
C ALA A 561 -36.25 -7.45 18.00
N GLY A 562 -35.26 -8.17 18.54
CA GLY A 562 -35.48 -9.26 19.50
C GLY A 562 -36.24 -8.81 20.74
N ALA A 563 -35.85 -7.68 21.33
CA ALA A 563 -36.55 -7.09 22.48
C ALA A 563 -37.99 -6.67 22.14
N ALA A 564 -38.20 -6.05 20.98
CA ALA A 564 -39.54 -5.64 20.53
C ALA A 564 -40.46 -6.86 20.30
N ILE A 565 -39.92 -7.94 19.73
CA ILE A 565 -40.64 -9.21 19.52
C ILE A 565 -40.98 -9.85 20.87
N ALA A 566 -40.00 -9.97 21.79
CA ALA A 566 -40.21 -10.55 23.12
C ALA A 566 -41.25 -9.76 23.94
N ALA A 567 -41.20 -8.43 23.87
CA ALA A 567 -42.16 -7.54 24.53
C ALA A 567 -43.50 -7.40 23.78
N ARG A 568 -43.65 -8.02 22.61
CA ARG A 568 -44.82 -7.88 21.70
C ARG A 568 -45.15 -6.41 21.36
N LYS A 569 -44.14 -5.54 21.31
CA LYS A 569 -44.29 -4.11 21.02
C LYS A 569 -44.01 -3.84 19.54
N LYS A 570 -44.93 -3.13 18.88
CA LYS A 570 -44.72 -2.61 17.52
C LYS A 570 -44.01 -1.27 17.58
N VAL A 571 -42.97 -1.11 16.78
CA VAL A 571 -42.28 0.17 16.58
C VAL A 571 -43.00 0.95 15.49
N ASN A 572 -43.67 2.04 15.87
CA ASN A 572 -44.41 2.90 14.94
C ASN A 572 -43.61 4.14 14.54
N LEU A 573 -44.14 4.94 13.59
CA LEU A 573 -43.46 6.16 13.11
C LEU A 573 -43.21 7.18 14.22
N ARG A 574 -44.11 7.28 15.20
CA ARG A 574 -43.99 8.26 16.28
C ARG A 574 -42.77 7.97 17.15
N ILE A 575 -42.51 6.71 17.46
CA ILE A 575 -41.35 6.29 18.25
C ILE A 575 -40.05 6.59 17.50
N VAL A 576 -39.99 6.27 16.19
CA VAL A 576 -38.81 6.59 15.35
C VAL A 576 -38.61 8.10 15.24
N ALA A 577 -39.69 8.87 15.08
CA ALA A 577 -39.62 10.33 15.01
C ALA A 577 -39.16 10.95 16.33
N ILE A 578 -39.61 10.45 17.48
CA ILE A 578 -39.14 10.91 18.80
C ILE A 578 -37.65 10.63 18.97
N ALA A 579 -37.18 9.44 18.59
CA ALA A 579 -35.76 9.10 18.66
C ALA A 579 -34.91 9.97 17.72
N ALA A 580 -35.38 10.22 16.50
CA ALA A 580 -34.72 11.11 15.55
C ALA A 580 -34.67 12.57 16.05
N LEU A 581 -35.75 13.06 16.67
CA LEU A 581 -35.78 14.39 17.29
C LEU A 581 -34.84 14.48 18.50
N ALA A 582 -34.72 13.43 19.30
CA ALA A 582 -33.75 13.37 20.39
C ALA A 582 -32.30 13.42 19.86
N ALA A 583 -32.00 12.68 18.78
CA ALA A 583 -30.70 12.72 18.13
C ALA A 583 -30.38 14.11 17.55
N ALA A 584 -31.36 14.76 16.90
CA ALA A 584 -31.21 16.13 16.40
C ALA A 584 -31.01 17.16 17.54
N GLY A 585 -31.71 16.98 18.66
CA GLY A 585 -31.52 17.79 19.86
C GLY A 585 -30.12 17.63 20.45
N ALA A 586 -29.62 16.41 20.55
CA ALA A 586 -28.26 16.12 21.03
C ALA A 586 -27.17 16.65 20.09
N LEU A 587 -27.40 16.60 18.77
CA LEU A 587 -26.51 17.24 17.78
C LEU A 587 -26.49 18.76 17.96
N THR A 588 -27.66 19.39 18.11
CA THR A 588 -27.76 20.83 18.35
C THR A 588 -27.03 21.23 19.64
N ALA A 589 -27.19 20.46 20.72
CA ALA A 589 -26.48 20.67 21.97
C ALA A 589 -24.96 20.50 21.81
N THR A 590 -24.52 19.52 20.99
CA THR A 590 -23.10 19.33 20.67
C THR A 590 -22.51 20.51 19.90
N LEU A 591 -23.23 21.02 18.90
CA LEU A 591 -22.79 22.20 18.14
C LEU A 591 -22.75 23.46 19.01
N ALA A 592 -23.73 23.62 19.92
CA ALA A 592 -23.73 24.72 20.88
C ALA A 592 -22.58 24.62 21.89
N ALA A 593 -22.31 23.42 22.41
CA ALA A 593 -21.19 23.15 23.32
C ALA A 593 -19.84 23.40 22.65
N LEU A 594 -19.71 23.01 21.38
CA LEU A 594 -18.53 23.26 20.56
C LEU A 594 -18.34 24.76 20.30
N ALA A 595 -19.40 25.47 19.91
CA ALA A 595 -19.36 26.92 19.70
C ALA A 595 -19.02 27.69 21.00
N ALA A 596 -19.41 27.15 22.16
CA ALA A 596 -19.07 27.68 23.47
C ALA A 596 -17.66 27.26 23.97
N GLY A 597 -16.95 26.38 23.26
CA GLY A 597 -15.64 25.85 23.68
C GLY A 597 -15.66 25.07 25.00
N SER A 598 -16.81 24.51 25.39
CA SER A 598 -16.99 23.88 26.71
C SER A 598 -16.70 22.38 26.66
N ALA A 599 -15.51 21.98 27.09
CA ALA A 599 -15.11 20.57 27.18
C ALA A 599 -16.04 19.73 28.08
N LEU A 600 -16.52 20.31 29.19
CA LEU A 600 -17.47 19.66 30.10
C LEU A 600 -18.84 19.43 29.47
N ALA A 601 -19.31 20.36 28.64
CA ALA A 601 -20.56 20.17 27.91
C ALA A 601 -20.37 19.11 26.81
N LEU A 602 -19.24 19.16 26.09
CA LEU A 602 -18.93 18.20 25.02
C LEU A 602 -18.83 16.76 25.52
N SER A 603 -18.24 16.51 26.69
CA SER A 603 -18.18 15.15 27.27
C SER A 603 -19.56 14.56 27.59
N ILE A 604 -20.60 15.38 27.70
CA ILE A 604 -21.98 14.94 27.89
C ILE A 604 -22.72 14.87 26.56
N THR A 605 -22.59 15.89 25.72
CA THR A 605 -23.39 16.01 24.49
C THR A 605 -22.91 15.09 23.38
N THR A 606 -21.60 14.83 23.25
CA THR A 606 -21.08 13.99 22.17
C THR A 606 -21.45 12.51 22.34
N PRO A 607 -21.37 11.88 23.54
CA PRO A 607 -21.84 10.50 23.70
C PRO A 607 -23.37 10.42 23.62
N ALA A 608 -24.09 11.43 24.13
CA ALA A 608 -25.55 11.48 24.02
C ALA A 608 -26.00 11.54 22.54
N PHE A 609 -25.29 12.30 21.71
CA PHE A 609 -25.52 12.35 20.27
C PHE A 609 -25.30 10.99 19.60
N VAL A 610 -24.15 10.34 19.86
CA VAL A 610 -23.80 9.01 19.32
C VAL A 610 -24.86 7.96 19.69
N VAL A 611 -25.24 7.89 20.97
CA VAL A 611 -26.21 6.90 21.46
C VAL A 611 -27.61 7.17 20.92
N ALA A 612 -28.06 8.43 20.92
CA ALA A 612 -29.38 8.78 20.41
C ALA A 612 -29.52 8.48 18.91
N LEU A 613 -28.47 8.75 18.14
CA LEU A 613 -28.45 8.50 16.70
C LEU A 613 -28.42 7.00 16.38
N ALA A 614 -27.59 6.22 17.08
CA ALA A 614 -27.57 4.76 16.94
C ALA A 614 -28.93 4.14 17.30
N ALA A 615 -29.59 4.62 18.36
CA ALA A 615 -30.91 4.16 18.75
C ALA A 615 -32.00 4.53 17.71
N ALA A 616 -31.95 5.75 17.15
CA ALA A 616 -32.87 6.18 16.10
C ALA A 616 -32.73 5.30 14.84
N ALA A 617 -31.49 5.04 14.41
CA ALA A 617 -31.19 4.17 13.27
C ALA A 617 -31.69 2.73 13.50
N ALA A 618 -31.42 2.17 14.69
CA ALA A 618 -31.89 0.84 15.06
C ALA A 618 -33.43 0.73 15.00
N LEU A 619 -34.14 1.70 15.59
CA LEU A 619 -35.62 1.72 15.59
C LEU A 619 -36.20 1.88 14.17
N ALA A 620 -35.54 2.65 13.30
CA ALA A 620 -35.93 2.77 11.91
C ALA A 620 -35.83 1.41 11.18
N VAL A 621 -34.72 0.68 11.37
CA VAL A 621 -34.53 -0.66 10.81
C VAL A 621 -35.56 -1.65 11.34
N VAL A 622 -35.77 -1.70 12.66
CA VAL A 622 -36.78 -2.60 13.28
C VAL A 622 -38.16 -2.35 12.70
N ARG A 623 -38.54 -1.08 12.52
CA ARG A 623 -39.82 -0.73 11.92
C ARG A 623 -39.94 -1.18 10.46
N LEU A 624 -38.89 -1.01 9.66
CA LEU A 624 -38.87 -1.47 8.26
C LEU A 624 -39.06 -2.99 8.17
N VAL A 625 -38.39 -3.73 9.05
CA VAL A 625 -38.52 -5.20 9.17
C VAL A 625 -39.94 -5.58 9.57
N GLN A 626 -40.50 -4.97 10.62
CA GLN A 626 -41.88 -5.25 11.07
C GLN A 626 -42.92 -4.93 10.01
N LYS A 627 -42.73 -3.83 9.25
CA LYS A 627 -43.62 -3.45 8.15
C LYS A 627 -43.58 -4.47 7.01
N LYS A 628 -42.40 -5.00 6.67
CA LYS A 628 -42.24 -6.01 5.63
C LYS A 628 -42.91 -7.33 6.03
N ILE A 629 -42.67 -7.80 7.25
CA ILE A 629 -43.30 -9.02 7.80
C ILE A 629 -44.84 -8.89 7.78
N SER A 630 -45.38 -7.75 8.25
CA SER A 630 -46.84 -7.54 8.25
C SER A 630 -47.47 -7.45 6.85
N ARG A 631 -46.67 -7.24 5.79
CA ARG A 631 -47.14 -7.20 4.40
C ARG A 631 -47.06 -8.57 3.73
N ASP A 632 -46.19 -9.45 4.20
CA ASP A 632 -46.04 -10.82 3.69
C ASP A 632 -47.05 -11.79 4.37
N ASP A 633 -47.60 -11.41 5.54
CA ASP A 633 -48.64 -12.14 6.29
C ASP A 633 -50.08 -11.70 5.94
N ALA A 634 -50.26 -10.69 5.08
CA ALA A 634 -51.54 -10.13 4.64
C ALA A 634 -51.75 -10.38 3.15
#